data_AF-A0A939U1S4-F1
#
_entry.id   AF-A0A939U1S4-F1
#
_cell.length_a   1.000
_cell.length_b   1.000
_cell.length_c   1.000
_cell.angle_alpha   90.00
_cell.angle_beta   90.00
_cell.angle_gamma   90.00
#
_symmetry.space_group_name_H-M   'P 1'
#
loop_
_entity.id
_entity.type
_entity.pdbx_description
1 polymer ?
#
loop_
_entity_poly.entity_id
_entity_poly.type
_entity_poly.pdbx_seq_one_letter_code
_entity_poly.pdbx_strand_id
1 'polypeptide(L)'
;MKKSSRFLRMLRKNFKRKRPKTHSSPDVFPVKGCVLKCNLGVVLEHTGLYIGDGKIVSLNRHSQIRIENERSFFPPGTNPESNRIYTACYGKTDEVLSSSAIALRARKKVNQQTPYNVLFNNCHRFTTGCITGDFENDVVSFSQLEEVILAHQEKLHKMPWWLRLKNFILRIPAPEPANTFNWRPVKFKKKKD
;
A
#
# COMPACT_ATOMS: atom_id res chain seq x y z
N MET A 1 21.65 -11.99 17.03
CA MET A 1 21.10 -12.41 15.72
C MET A 1 20.32 -11.27 15.06
N LYS A 2 20.85 -10.68 13.99
CA LYS A 2 20.27 -9.51 13.31
C LYS A 2 18.99 -9.89 12.55
N LYS A 3 17.85 -9.26 12.89
CA LYS A 3 16.53 -9.49 12.25
C LYS A 3 16.54 -9.28 10.72
N SER A 4 17.50 -8.53 10.16
CA SER A 4 17.58 -8.27 8.71
C SER A 4 17.96 -9.50 7.87
N SER A 5 18.64 -10.50 8.46
CA SER A 5 19.10 -11.70 7.74
C SER A 5 17.95 -12.61 7.27
N ARG A 6 16.81 -12.65 7.99
CA ARG A 6 15.65 -13.45 7.57
C ARG A 6 14.85 -12.79 6.45
N PHE A 7 14.79 -11.47 6.41
CA PHE A 7 14.03 -10.71 5.40
C PHE A 7 14.71 -10.82 4.02
N LEU A 8 16.03 -10.63 3.94
CA LEU A 8 16.78 -10.81 2.69
C LEU A 8 16.71 -12.24 2.13
N ARG A 9 16.66 -13.26 3.00
CA ARG A 9 16.53 -14.66 2.57
C ARG A 9 15.12 -14.98 2.04
N MET A 10 14.12 -14.18 2.38
CA MET A 10 12.75 -14.29 1.86
C MET A 10 12.61 -13.67 0.46
N LEU A 11 13.29 -12.55 0.22
CA LEU A 11 13.31 -11.83 -1.08
C LEU A 11 13.99 -12.64 -2.20
N ARG A 12 15.06 -13.41 -1.88
CA ARG A 12 15.78 -14.21 -2.89
C ARG A 12 15.00 -15.41 -3.46
N LYS A 13 13.89 -15.82 -2.85
CA LYS A 13 13.26 -17.12 -3.14
C LYS A 13 12.19 -17.14 -4.24
N ASN A 14 11.79 -16.01 -4.84
CA ASN A 14 10.55 -15.99 -5.65
C ASN A 14 10.61 -15.22 -6.98
N PHE A 15 11.63 -15.46 -7.80
CA PHE A 15 11.61 -15.01 -9.21
C PHE A 15 10.47 -15.61 -10.07
N LYS A 16 9.57 -16.44 -9.51
CA LYS A 16 8.42 -17.07 -10.20
C LYS A 16 7.04 -16.70 -9.64
N ARG A 17 6.92 -15.71 -8.74
CA ARG A 17 5.59 -15.32 -8.22
C ARG A 17 4.82 -14.48 -9.24
N LYS A 18 3.60 -14.92 -9.58
CA LYS A 18 2.69 -14.17 -10.44
C LYS A 18 2.29 -12.85 -9.75
N ARG A 19 2.37 -11.74 -10.49
CA ARG A 19 1.92 -10.42 -10.02
C ARG A 19 0.48 -10.48 -9.48
N PRO A 20 0.18 -9.78 -8.36
CA PRO A 20 -1.19 -9.57 -7.88
C PRO A 20 -2.10 -9.05 -9.00
N LYS A 21 -3.31 -9.61 -9.10
CA LYS A 21 -4.26 -9.22 -10.14
C LYS A 21 -4.78 -7.81 -9.88
N THR A 22 -4.81 -6.98 -10.93
CA THR A 22 -5.50 -5.68 -10.90
C THR A 22 -6.85 -5.82 -11.59
N HIS A 23 -7.91 -5.46 -10.88
CA HIS A 23 -9.27 -5.53 -11.39
C HIS A 23 -9.77 -4.14 -11.79
N SER A 24 -10.71 -4.08 -12.75
CA SER A 24 -11.38 -2.84 -13.16
C SER A 24 -12.64 -2.51 -12.33
N SER A 25 -13.16 -3.46 -11.58
CA SER A 25 -14.36 -3.32 -10.73
C SER A 25 -14.41 -4.47 -9.70
N PRO A 26 -15.20 -4.37 -8.62
CA PRO A 26 -15.92 -3.18 -8.17
C PRO A 26 -14.96 -2.13 -7.59
N ASP A 27 -15.47 -0.91 -7.46
CA ASP A 27 -14.76 0.18 -6.79
C ASP A 27 -14.90 0.03 -5.27
N VAL A 28 -13.81 0.23 -4.55
CA VAL A 28 -13.78 0.18 -3.09
C VAL A 28 -13.49 1.57 -2.51
N PHE A 29 -13.98 1.83 -1.30
CA PHE A 29 -13.62 3.05 -0.58
C PHE A 29 -12.25 2.88 0.09
N PRO A 30 -11.36 3.89 0.02
CA PRO A 30 -10.05 3.78 0.66
C PRO A 30 -10.22 3.84 2.18
N VAL A 31 -9.50 2.96 2.88
CA VAL A 31 -9.52 2.88 4.34
C VAL A 31 -8.25 3.52 4.90
N LYS A 32 -8.36 4.35 5.94
CA LYS A 32 -7.21 5.05 6.53
C LYS A 32 -6.08 4.05 6.85
N GLY A 33 -4.92 4.30 6.25
CA GLY A 33 -3.73 3.45 6.36
C GLY A 33 -3.61 2.39 5.27
N CYS A 34 -4.43 2.43 4.23
CA CYS A 34 -4.26 1.58 3.06
C CYS A 34 -3.18 2.12 2.12
N VAL A 35 -2.57 1.19 1.38
CA VAL A 35 -1.63 1.51 0.30
C VAL A 35 -2.41 1.88 -0.94
N LEU A 36 -1.98 2.95 -1.62
CA LEU A 36 -2.50 3.39 -2.90
C LEU A 36 -1.42 3.27 -3.97
N LYS A 37 -1.85 2.92 -5.18
CA LYS A 37 -1.02 2.97 -6.39
C LYS A 37 -1.77 3.62 -7.55
N CYS A 38 -1.04 4.20 -8.48
CA CYS A 38 -1.51 4.39 -9.85
C CYS A 38 -0.49 3.76 -10.81
N ASN A 39 -0.98 2.98 -11.78
CA ASN A 39 -0.14 2.42 -12.84
C ASN A 39 -0.39 3.21 -14.13
N LEU A 40 0.62 3.95 -14.57
CA LEU A 40 0.60 4.71 -15.83
C LEU A 40 1.59 4.09 -16.83
N GLY A 41 1.39 2.81 -17.14
CA GLY A 41 2.32 2.02 -17.97
C GLY A 41 3.56 1.52 -17.22
N VAL A 42 4.49 0.90 -17.97
CA VAL A 42 5.66 0.18 -17.42
C VAL A 42 6.67 1.10 -16.70
N VAL A 43 6.64 2.41 -16.97
CA VAL A 43 7.70 3.34 -16.56
C VAL A 43 7.26 4.31 -15.44
N LEU A 44 5.95 4.50 -15.23
CA LEU A 44 5.40 5.53 -14.33
C LEU A 44 4.49 4.90 -13.26
N GLU A 45 5.06 4.03 -12.43
CA GLU A 45 4.40 3.54 -11.22
C GLU A 45 4.62 4.54 -10.07
N HIS A 46 3.55 4.86 -9.34
CA HIS A 46 3.62 5.73 -8.18
C HIS A 46 2.77 5.18 -7.03
N THR A 47 3.30 5.30 -5.82
CA THR A 47 2.68 4.74 -4.62
C THR A 47 2.64 5.74 -3.48
N GLY A 48 1.60 5.63 -2.67
CA GLY A 48 1.40 6.43 -1.48
C GLY A 48 0.44 5.78 -0.52
N LEU A 49 0.02 6.54 0.49
CA LEU A 49 -0.70 6.04 1.65
C LEU A 49 -1.90 6.91 1.92
N TYR A 50 -3.08 6.31 1.96
CA TYR A 50 -4.28 7.05 2.32
C TYR A 50 -4.28 7.35 3.82
N ILE A 51 -4.35 8.63 4.20
CA ILE A 51 -4.36 9.01 5.61
C ILE A 51 -5.76 9.36 6.13
N GLY A 52 -6.78 9.41 5.27
CA GLY A 52 -8.16 9.81 5.62
C GLY A 52 -8.53 11.17 5.01
N ASP A 53 -9.82 11.50 5.01
CA ASP A 53 -10.36 12.79 4.58
C ASP A 53 -9.94 13.23 3.16
N GLY A 54 -9.85 12.26 2.24
CA GLY A 54 -9.41 12.53 0.86
C GLY A 54 -7.91 12.85 0.73
N LYS A 55 -7.13 12.69 1.80
CA LYS A 55 -5.69 13.01 1.84
C LYS A 55 -4.84 11.75 1.63
N ILE A 56 -3.86 11.89 0.76
CA ILE A 56 -2.87 10.86 0.41
C ILE A 56 -1.50 11.41 0.78
N VAL A 57 -0.65 10.61 1.41
CA VAL A 57 0.76 10.97 1.62
C VAL A 57 1.60 10.19 0.64
N SER A 58 2.41 10.88 -0.14
CA SER A 58 3.35 10.27 -1.08
C SER A 58 4.67 11.02 -1.05
N LEU A 59 5.70 10.39 -1.61
CA LEU A 59 6.97 11.04 -1.88
C LEU A 59 6.97 11.48 -3.35
N ASN A 60 7.12 12.77 -3.61
CA ASN A 60 7.10 13.30 -4.97
C ASN A 60 8.48 13.18 -5.66
N ARG A 61 8.52 13.56 -6.94
CA ARG A 61 9.74 13.64 -7.77
C ARG A 61 10.78 14.68 -7.28
N HIS A 62 10.52 15.43 -6.22
CA HIS A 62 11.49 16.38 -5.66
C HIS A 62 11.99 15.89 -4.30
N SER A 63 11.86 14.58 -4.04
CA SER A 63 12.25 13.93 -2.79
C SER A 63 11.58 14.55 -1.56
N GLN A 64 10.38 15.12 -1.72
CA GLN A 64 9.61 15.70 -0.64
C GLN A 64 8.36 14.87 -0.35
N ILE A 65 8.15 14.58 0.93
CA ILE A 65 6.97 13.88 1.42
C ILE A 65 5.87 14.91 1.61
N ARG A 66 4.79 14.82 0.84
CA ARG A 66 3.72 15.82 0.80
C ARG A 66 2.35 15.18 0.96
N ILE A 67 1.37 16.02 1.26
CA ILE A 67 -0.05 15.64 1.24
C ILE A 67 -0.62 15.98 -0.13
N GLU A 68 -1.25 15.00 -0.76
CA GLU A 68 -1.90 15.03 -2.06
C GLU A 68 -3.38 14.65 -1.92
N ASN A 69 -4.14 14.84 -2.99
CA ASN A 69 -5.53 14.38 -3.12
C ASN A 69 -5.69 13.48 -4.36
N GLU A 70 -6.91 13.02 -4.63
CA GLU A 70 -7.20 12.13 -5.76
C GLU A 70 -6.75 12.69 -7.12
N ARG A 71 -6.68 14.01 -7.30
CA ARG A 71 -6.28 14.67 -8.55
C ARG A 71 -4.77 14.92 -8.60
N SER A 72 -4.16 15.27 -7.48
CA SER A 72 -2.73 15.63 -7.41
C SER A 72 -1.80 14.45 -7.14
N PHE A 73 -2.34 13.25 -6.89
CA PHE A 73 -1.55 12.05 -6.61
C PHE A 73 -0.80 11.53 -7.83
N PHE A 74 -1.26 11.83 -9.03
CA PHE A 74 -0.66 11.27 -10.24
C PHE A 74 0.68 11.96 -10.59
N PRO A 75 1.65 11.20 -11.15
CA PRO A 75 2.87 11.76 -11.71
C PRO A 75 2.62 12.93 -12.67
N PRO A 76 3.53 13.90 -12.76
CA PRO A 76 3.41 15.00 -13.71
C PRO A 76 3.38 14.51 -15.17
N GLY A 77 2.63 15.21 -16.02
CA GLY A 77 2.43 14.80 -17.42
C GLY A 77 1.36 13.72 -17.61
N THR A 78 0.62 13.40 -16.56
CA THR A 78 -0.47 12.42 -16.62
C THR A 78 -1.81 13.11 -16.39
N ASN A 79 -2.87 12.60 -17.05
CA ASN A 79 -4.22 13.13 -16.88
C ASN A 79 -4.95 12.35 -15.76
N PRO A 80 -5.29 12.99 -14.62
CA PRO A 80 -6.04 12.35 -13.54
C PRO A 80 -7.41 11.82 -13.96
N GLU A 81 -8.02 12.39 -15.00
CA GLU A 81 -9.36 12.01 -15.48
C GLU A 81 -9.37 10.70 -16.28
N SER A 82 -8.25 10.37 -16.92
CA SER A 82 -8.09 9.15 -17.70
C SER A 82 -7.41 8.02 -16.93
N ASN A 83 -7.12 8.22 -15.64
CA ASN A 83 -6.34 7.30 -14.82
C ASN A 83 -7.03 6.99 -13.50
N ARG A 84 -6.67 5.83 -12.92
CA ARG A 84 -7.31 5.33 -11.71
C ARG A 84 -6.29 5.06 -10.61
N ILE A 85 -6.74 5.30 -9.39
CA ILE A 85 -6.03 4.94 -8.17
C ILE A 85 -6.56 3.58 -7.71
N TYR A 86 -5.66 2.71 -7.27
CA TYR A 86 -5.98 1.37 -6.79
C TYR A 86 -5.48 1.18 -5.36
N THR A 87 -6.13 0.31 -4.61
CA THR A 87 -5.70 -0.11 -3.27
C THR A 87 -5.62 -1.63 -3.17
N ALA A 88 -4.75 -2.12 -2.28
CA ALA A 88 -4.55 -3.54 -2.07
C ALA A 88 -5.68 -4.11 -1.19
N CYS A 89 -6.26 -5.24 -1.61
CA CYS A 89 -7.33 -5.96 -0.91
C CYS A 89 -6.90 -7.38 -0.55
N TYR A 90 -7.36 -7.87 0.59
CA TYR A 90 -6.98 -9.16 1.18
C TYR A 90 -7.34 -10.34 0.27
N GLY A 91 -6.39 -11.22 -0.02
CA GLY A 91 -6.69 -12.42 -0.83
C GLY A 91 -7.33 -12.09 -2.17
N LYS A 92 -8.48 -12.72 -2.42
CA LYS A 92 -9.35 -12.47 -3.58
C LYS A 92 -10.61 -11.67 -3.22
N THR A 93 -10.65 -11.05 -2.04
CA THR A 93 -11.80 -10.29 -1.55
C THR A 93 -11.69 -8.81 -1.92
N ASP A 94 -12.72 -8.04 -1.58
CA ASP A 94 -12.77 -6.58 -1.71
C ASP A 94 -12.42 -5.86 -0.39
N GLU A 95 -11.89 -6.60 0.58
CA GLU A 95 -11.54 -6.06 1.89
C GLU A 95 -10.18 -5.35 1.83
N VAL A 96 -10.20 -4.02 1.99
CA VAL A 96 -9.00 -3.18 1.88
C VAL A 96 -8.00 -3.46 3.00
N LEU A 97 -6.76 -3.77 2.61
CA LEU A 97 -5.62 -3.89 3.52
C LEU A 97 -5.26 -2.51 4.09
N SER A 98 -5.36 -2.34 5.40
CA SER A 98 -5.13 -1.04 6.03
C SER A 98 -4.63 -1.14 7.47
N SER A 99 -3.78 -0.20 7.89
CA SER A 99 -3.36 -0.12 9.28
C SER A 99 -3.20 1.32 9.75
N SER A 100 -3.80 1.65 10.89
CA SER A 100 -3.70 2.99 11.48
C SER A 100 -2.25 3.38 11.79
N ALA A 101 -1.40 2.40 12.12
CA ALA A 101 0.03 2.61 12.32
C ALA A 101 0.74 3.10 11.05
N ILE A 102 0.32 2.62 9.86
CA ILE A 102 0.84 3.09 8.58
C ILE A 102 0.48 4.56 8.38
N ALA A 103 -0.80 4.91 8.55
CA ALA A 103 -1.25 6.30 8.41
C ALA A 103 -0.53 7.23 9.41
N LEU A 104 -0.28 6.78 10.64
CA LEU A 104 0.48 7.53 11.63
C LEU A 104 1.93 7.76 11.20
N ARG A 105 2.62 6.70 10.75
CA ARG A 105 4.00 6.80 10.24
C ARG A 105 4.10 7.73 9.05
N ALA A 106 3.18 7.62 8.09
CA ALA A 106 3.12 8.49 6.92
C ALA A 106 2.95 9.96 7.33
N ARG A 107 2.00 10.27 8.21
CA ARG A 107 1.76 11.64 8.70
C ARG A 107 2.99 12.24 9.39
N LYS A 108 3.70 11.46 10.21
CA LYS A 108 4.92 11.90 10.91
C LYS A 108 6.07 12.28 9.96
N LYS A 109 6.02 11.83 8.71
CA LYS A 109 7.05 12.07 7.70
C LYS A 109 6.72 13.23 6.76
N VAL A 110 5.51 13.80 6.82
CA VAL A 110 5.13 14.96 6.00
C VAL A 110 6.11 16.11 6.21
N ASN A 111 6.44 16.82 5.12
CA ASN A 111 7.42 17.90 5.05
C ASN A 111 8.89 17.49 5.21
N GLN A 112 9.20 16.22 5.44
CA GLN A 112 10.59 15.74 5.40
C GLN A 112 11.08 15.63 3.96
N GLN A 113 12.38 15.89 3.77
CA GLN A 113 13.09 15.59 2.54
C GLN A 113 13.88 14.29 2.71
N THR A 114 13.97 13.48 1.66
CA THR A 114 14.79 12.26 1.68
C THR A 114 16.09 12.47 0.90
N PRO A 115 17.26 12.18 1.48
CA PRO A 115 18.58 12.54 0.90
C PRO A 115 19.01 11.70 -0.32
N TYR A 116 18.12 10.95 -0.97
CA TYR A 116 18.50 9.95 -1.97
C TYR A 116 18.00 10.28 -3.38
N ASN A 117 18.91 10.27 -4.36
CA ASN A 117 18.67 10.63 -5.77
C ASN A 117 18.37 9.38 -6.64
N VAL A 118 17.16 8.83 -6.57
CA VAL A 118 16.56 8.05 -7.67
C VAL A 118 15.03 8.17 -7.60
N LEU A 119 14.47 8.92 -8.56
CA LEU A 119 13.20 9.66 -8.45
C LEU A 119 11.90 8.84 -8.34
N PHE A 120 11.89 7.58 -8.78
CA PHE A 120 10.68 6.73 -8.79
C PHE A 120 10.72 5.63 -7.73
N ASN A 121 11.89 5.04 -7.49
CA ASN A 121 12.08 3.95 -6.53
C ASN A 121 11.83 4.38 -5.08
N ASN A 122 12.08 5.66 -4.78
CA ASN A 122 11.94 6.17 -3.43
C ASN A 122 10.50 6.17 -2.92
N CYS A 123 9.47 6.28 -3.79
CA CYS A 123 8.08 6.25 -3.34
C CYS A 123 7.71 4.86 -2.79
N HIS A 124 8.22 3.79 -3.39
CA HIS A 124 8.05 2.41 -2.92
C HIS A 124 8.83 2.16 -1.63
N ARG A 125 10.05 2.72 -1.51
CA ARG A 125 10.86 2.67 -0.29
C ARG A 125 10.17 3.37 0.88
N PHE A 126 9.63 4.57 0.63
CA PHE A 126 8.85 5.33 1.61
C PHE A 126 7.59 4.56 2.04
N THR A 127 6.84 4.02 1.08
CA THR A 127 5.64 3.22 1.33
C THR A 127 5.99 1.97 2.15
N THR A 128 7.07 1.27 1.79
CA THR A 128 7.62 0.14 2.55
C THR A 128 7.96 0.54 3.98
N GLY A 129 8.69 1.63 4.18
CA GLY A 129 9.04 2.10 5.51
C GLY A 129 7.82 2.45 6.37
N CYS A 130 6.76 2.92 5.75
CA CYS A 130 5.49 3.11 6.44
C CYS A 130 4.75 1.80 6.74
N ILE A 131 4.90 0.73 5.95
CA ILE A 131 4.31 -0.61 6.22
C ILE A 131 5.10 -1.35 7.31
N THR A 132 6.42 -1.35 7.21
CA THR A 132 7.32 -2.13 8.08
C THR A 132 7.69 -1.37 9.35
N GLY A 133 7.82 -0.04 9.26
CA GLY A 133 8.44 0.81 10.28
C GLY A 133 9.93 1.03 10.08
N ASP A 134 10.50 0.42 9.04
CA ASP A 134 11.92 0.48 8.71
C ASP A 134 12.12 1.36 7.48
N PHE A 135 12.55 2.61 7.68
CA PHE A 135 12.77 3.57 6.60
C PHE A 135 14.13 3.42 5.92
N GLU A 136 15.04 2.61 6.46
CA GLU A 136 16.36 2.31 5.90
C GLU A 136 16.34 1.02 5.06
N ASN A 137 15.19 0.73 4.44
CA ASN A 137 14.98 -0.50 3.67
C ASN A 137 15.51 -0.41 2.23
N ASP A 138 15.85 -1.56 1.64
CA ASP A 138 16.43 -1.66 0.29
C ASP A 138 15.39 -1.82 -0.84
N VAL A 139 14.13 -1.46 -0.61
CA VAL A 139 13.09 -1.58 -1.65
C VAL A 139 13.33 -0.52 -2.72
N VAL A 140 13.51 -0.99 -3.95
CA VAL A 140 13.76 -0.14 -5.12
C VAL A 140 12.75 -0.37 -6.24
N SER A 141 11.84 -1.33 -6.13
CA SER A 141 10.87 -1.63 -7.18
C SER A 141 9.48 -1.85 -6.64
N PHE A 142 8.47 -1.65 -7.49
CA PHE A 142 7.09 -1.94 -7.14
C PHE A 142 6.88 -3.44 -6.84
N SER A 143 7.56 -4.34 -7.55
CA SER A 143 7.51 -5.78 -7.28
C SER A 143 7.93 -6.13 -5.85
N GLN A 144 9.02 -5.52 -5.36
CA GLN A 144 9.46 -5.70 -3.98
C GLN A 144 8.45 -5.11 -2.98
N LEU A 145 7.81 -3.98 -3.30
CA LEU A 145 6.72 -3.46 -2.46
C LEU A 145 5.53 -4.44 -2.41
N GLU A 146 5.17 -5.07 -3.52
CA GLU A 146 4.11 -6.08 -3.52
C GLU A 146 4.47 -7.29 -2.63
N GLU A 147 5.74 -7.71 -2.62
CA GLU A 147 6.21 -8.74 -1.69
C GLU A 147 6.09 -8.30 -0.22
N VAL A 148 6.40 -7.04 0.07
CA VAL A 148 6.21 -6.46 1.41
C VAL A 148 4.74 -6.47 1.81
N ILE A 149 3.84 -6.04 0.91
CA ILE A 149 2.39 -6.05 1.15
C ILE A 149 1.92 -7.48 1.44
N LEU A 150 2.32 -8.45 0.61
CA LEU A 150 1.96 -9.86 0.80
C LEU A 150 2.47 -10.40 2.14
N ALA A 151 3.71 -10.09 2.51
CA ALA A 151 4.31 -10.52 3.77
C ALA A 151 3.68 -9.86 5.01
N HIS A 152 3.05 -8.69 4.84
CA HIS A 152 2.42 -7.94 5.92
C HIS A 152 0.89 -8.01 5.90
N GLN A 153 0.26 -8.64 4.91
CA GLN A 153 -1.19 -8.56 4.70
C GLN A 153 -2.00 -8.96 5.93
N GLU A 154 -1.60 -9.97 6.69
CA GLU A 154 -2.29 -10.39 7.93
C GLU A 154 -2.25 -9.30 9.01
N LYS A 155 -1.16 -8.51 9.07
CA LYS A 155 -1.06 -7.35 9.96
C LYS A 155 -1.86 -6.16 9.46
N LEU A 156 -2.10 -6.08 8.15
CA LEU A 156 -2.92 -5.06 7.50
C LEU A 156 -4.40 -5.45 7.47
N HIS A 157 -4.70 -6.73 7.65
CA HIS A 157 -6.05 -7.25 7.62
C HIS A 157 -6.74 -6.92 8.93
N LYS A 158 -7.82 -6.15 8.85
CA LYS A 158 -8.63 -5.79 10.00
C LYS A 158 -9.86 -6.68 10.05
N MET A 159 -9.66 -7.92 10.48
CA MET A 159 -10.78 -8.81 10.73
C MET A 159 -11.71 -8.18 11.79
N PRO A 160 -13.02 -8.03 11.50
CA PRO A 160 -13.94 -7.43 12.46
C PRO A 160 -13.92 -8.17 13.79
N TRP A 161 -13.99 -7.42 14.90
CA TRP A 161 -13.93 -8.00 16.25
C TRP A 161 -15.06 -9.02 16.47
N TRP A 162 -16.24 -8.80 15.90
CA TRP A 162 -17.38 -9.71 16.02
C TRP A 162 -17.14 -11.02 15.26
N LEU A 163 -16.41 -10.99 14.14
CA LEU A 163 -16.02 -12.18 13.40
C LEU A 163 -14.93 -12.96 14.14
N ARG A 164 -13.99 -12.26 14.78
CA ARG A 164 -13.02 -12.86 15.72
C ARG A 164 -13.72 -13.55 16.89
N LEU A 165 -14.69 -12.86 17.51
CA LEU A 165 -15.46 -13.38 18.63
C LEU A 165 -16.33 -14.58 18.21
N LYS A 166 -17.02 -14.50 17.07
CA LYS A 166 -17.79 -15.60 16.49
C LYS A 166 -16.92 -16.83 16.25
N ASN A 167 -15.76 -16.67 15.61
CA ASN A 167 -14.84 -17.78 15.35
C ASN A 167 -14.31 -18.39 16.64
N PHE A 168 -14.04 -17.56 17.65
CA PHE A 168 -13.64 -18.02 18.98
C PHE A 168 -14.76 -18.83 19.66
N ILE A 169 -16.00 -18.32 19.67
CA ILE A 169 -17.17 -19.01 20.27
C ILE A 169 -17.47 -20.32 19.54
N LEU A 170 -17.43 -20.32 18.21
CA LEU A 170 -17.72 -21.50 17.37
C LEU A 170 -16.50 -22.42 17.20
N ARG A 171 -15.35 -22.12 17.84
CA ARG A 171 -14.07 -22.84 17.69
C ARG A 171 -13.69 -23.08 16.22
N ILE A 172 -14.02 -22.13 15.35
CA ILE A 172 -13.65 -22.17 13.94
C ILE A 172 -12.15 -21.84 13.87
N PRO A 173 -11.31 -22.73 13.29
CA PRO A 173 -9.90 -22.44 13.13
C PRO A 173 -9.71 -21.17 12.31
N ALA A 174 -8.68 -20.38 12.63
CA ALA A 174 -8.35 -19.21 11.83
C ALA A 174 -8.11 -19.66 10.38
N PRO A 175 -8.64 -18.94 9.38
CA PRO A 175 -8.38 -19.28 7.99
C PRO A 175 -6.87 -19.22 7.73
N GLU A 176 -6.37 -20.13 6.89
CA GLU A 176 -5.00 -20.05 6.39
C GLU A 176 -4.76 -18.66 5.79
N PRO A 177 -3.62 -18.02 6.09
CA PRO A 177 -3.34 -16.69 5.60
C PRO A 177 -3.36 -16.68 4.07
N ALA A 178 -3.99 -15.66 3.50
CA ALA A 178 -4.14 -15.58 2.06
C ALA A 178 -2.76 -15.66 1.37
N ASN A 179 -2.63 -16.51 0.36
CA ASN A 179 -1.37 -16.67 -0.37
C ASN A 179 -1.14 -15.56 -1.42
N THR A 180 -2.08 -14.62 -1.55
CA THR A 180 -2.12 -13.56 -2.55
C THR A 180 -2.90 -12.36 -2.02
N PHE A 181 -2.88 -11.26 -2.76
CA PHE A 181 -3.77 -10.11 -2.59
C PHE A 181 -4.15 -9.61 -3.99
N ASN A 182 -5.09 -8.67 -4.08
CA ASN A 182 -5.49 -8.09 -5.36
C ASN A 182 -5.59 -6.56 -5.29
N TRP A 183 -5.55 -5.90 -6.44
CA TRP A 183 -5.69 -4.45 -6.56
C TRP A 183 -7.10 -4.11 -7.05
N ARG A 184 -7.83 -3.30 -6.27
CA ARG A 184 -9.16 -2.78 -6.62
C ARG A 184 -9.10 -1.27 -6.86
N PRO A 185 -9.86 -0.73 -7.82
CA PRO A 185 -9.92 0.70 -8.03
C PRO A 185 -10.62 1.39 -6.85
N VAL A 186 -10.20 2.62 -6.59
CA VAL A 186 -10.67 3.41 -5.46
C VAL A 186 -11.66 4.46 -5.91
N LYS A 187 -12.76 4.60 -5.17
CA LYS A 187 -13.67 5.73 -5.27
C LYS A 187 -13.60 6.56 -3.99
N PHE A 188 -13.21 7.82 -4.10
CA PHE A 188 -13.22 8.73 -2.95
C PHE A 188 -14.65 9.24 -2.71
N LYS A 189 -14.98 9.49 -1.44
CA LYS A 189 -16.24 10.14 -1.09
C LYS A 189 -16.18 11.58 -1.58
N LYS A 190 -17.20 12.03 -2.32
CA LYS A 190 -17.38 13.46 -2.59
C LYS A 190 -17.53 14.17 -1.24
N LYS A 191 -16.83 15.28 -1.03
CA LYS A 191 -17.19 16.19 0.07
C LYS A 191 -18.65 16.59 -0.18
N LYS A 192 -19.51 16.47 0.85
CA LYS A 192 -20.72 17.26 0.89
C LYS A 192 -20.25 18.68 1.13
N ASP A 193 -20.54 19.57 0.19
CA ASP A 193 -20.36 21.00 0.35
C ASP A 193 -21.27 21.52 1.49
#